data_AF-A0A7S3BLM1-F1
#
_entry.id   AF-A0A7S3BLM1-F1
#
_cell.length_a   1.000
_cell.length_b   1.000
_cell.length_c   1.000
_cell.angle_alpha   90.00
_cell.angle_beta   90.00
_cell.angle_gamma   90.00
#
_symmetry.space_group_name_H-M   'P 1'
#
loop_
_entity.id
_entity.type
_entity.pdbx_description
1 polymer ?
#
loop_
_entity_poly.entity_id
_entity_poly.type
_entity_poly.pdbx_seq_one_letter_code
_entity_poly.pdbx_strand_id
1 'polypeptide(L)'
;PPQSTTDWLKLKKTEGGLAGLKKAPLEELLSTYGYTKSRAAQYNLADLVKRADELLGDLMKSKGDLKQELKRTHRATADEIKSATEQAGSQDLVQKEKLLSEKQGLVKLLVKLRNSPKPPPLTAEAKAQAELNANQKEEKRKQEKNRLQDKMKELKSGLRNAGKEVATYERSKAKCEKGWSEIIAKLDKELAEKRVRQKKDIEKEQEKLDKAKNKLGTLQMKCFAVNQKIEDLKPKAKKLAVAAAAATADKKSADAVGSWAALARGLETPKKLEAFFAARQSTPGSTDPKLKIKFGSATKIDNPTLLEKFAPHSTRKLLMDPPLGQEHPLAFGQDCDLFLFHGSASSNMGNIHSEGLRGTLPAAHGTMLGNGVYGAPDPRKSWQYCGGQHGNFMIVCRFAVPKAFFKTNRFYKEFCVPEEAMCVPLWQIKVERAA
;
A
#
# COMPACT_ATOMS: atom_id res chain seq x y z
N PRO A 1 4.97 -2.28 3.10
CA PRO A 1 5.38 -1.29 2.08
C PRO A 1 4.53 -0.02 2.25
N PRO A 2 5.07 1.19 2.04
CA PRO A 2 4.29 2.42 2.08
C PRO A 2 3.18 2.38 1.02
N GLN A 3 1.94 2.69 1.40
CA GLN A 3 0.75 2.53 0.55
C GLN A 3 0.38 3.80 -0.22
N SER A 4 1.01 4.92 0.12
CA SER A 4 0.79 6.22 -0.51
C SER A 4 2.09 6.98 -0.73
N THR A 5 2.08 7.96 -1.64
CA THR A 5 3.19 8.89 -1.86
C THR A 5 3.58 9.63 -0.56
N THR A 6 2.61 9.88 0.32
CA THR A 6 2.81 10.49 1.63
C THR A 6 3.59 9.58 2.58
N ASP A 7 3.34 8.28 2.55
CA ASP A 7 4.04 7.31 3.38
C ASP A 7 5.49 7.11 2.91
N TRP A 8 5.72 7.16 1.60
CA TRP A 8 7.07 7.20 1.02
C TRP A 8 7.87 8.43 1.45
N LEU A 9 7.23 9.60 1.47
CA LEU A 9 7.86 10.84 1.93
C LEU A 9 8.15 10.84 3.43
N LYS A 10 7.34 10.16 4.25
CA LYS A 10 7.63 9.95 5.68
C LYS A 10 8.85 9.06 5.87
N LEU A 11 8.99 8.02 5.05
CA LEU A 11 10.13 7.10 5.08
C LEU A 11 11.45 7.78 4.70
N LYS A 12 11.44 8.75 3.78
CA LYS A 12 12.64 9.53 3.44
C LYS A 12 13.13 10.43 4.60
N LYS A 13 12.25 10.79 5.54
CA LYS A 13 12.57 11.69 6.66
C LYS A 13 13.17 10.99 7.88
N THR A 14 13.19 9.66 7.92
CA THR A 14 13.88 8.90 8.98
C THR A 14 15.39 8.92 8.76
N GLU A 15 16.18 8.89 9.83
CA GLU A 15 17.66 8.80 9.74
C GLU A 15 18.07 7.64 8.83
N GLY A 16 18.70 7.98 7.68
CA GLY A 16 19.14 7.02 6.66
C GLY A 16 18.34 7.02 5.35
N GLY A 17 17.14 7.63 5.29
CA GLY A 17 16.34 7.71 4.06
C GLY A 17 16.06 6.36 3.38
N LEU A 18 15.99 6.32 2.05
CA LEU A 18 15.87 5.08 1.27
C LEU A 18 17.11 4.18 1.41
N ALA A 19 18.29 4.77 1.64
CA ALA A 19 19.54 4.03 1.85
C ALA A 19 19.58 3.25 3.18
N GLY A 20 18.75 3.66 4.16
CA GLY A 20 18.56 2.97 5.44
C GLY A 20 17.64 1.75 5.34
N LEU A 21 16.93 1.56 4.21
CA LEU A 21 16.23 0.31 3.95
C LEU A 21 17.27 -0.78 3.71
N LYS A 22 17.31 -1.75 4.63
CA LYS A 22 18.09 -2.98 4.46
C LYS A 22 17.81 -3.57 3.07
N LYS A 23 18.80 -4.20 2.45
CA LYS A 23 18.73 -4.74 1.08
C LYS A 23 17.46 -5.59 0.80
N ALA A 24 17.01 -6.35 1.81
CA ALA A 24 15.84 -7.23 1.74
C ALA A 24 14.49 -6.51 1.51
N PRO A 25 14.08 -5.52 2.33
CA PRO A 25 12.82 -4.79 2.08
C PRO A 25 12.77 -4.03 0.75
N LEU A 26 13.92 -3.73 0.12
CA LEU A 26 13.93 -3.08 -1.19
C LEU A 26 13.76 -4.07 -2.34
N GLU A 27 14.40 -5.25 -2.28
CA GLU A 27 14.23 -6.32 -3.27
C GLU A 27 12.78 -6.85 -3.29
N GLU A 28 12.17 -6.99 -2.12
CA GLU A 28 10.76 -7.39 -1.97
C GLU A 28 9.83 -6.35 -2.60
N LEU A 29 10.16 -5.08 -2.47
CA LEU A 29 9.36 -3.98 -3.00
C LEU A 29 9.48 -3.90 -4.53
N LEU A 30 10.69 -4.06 -5.09
CA LEU A 30 10.92 -4.13 -6.55
C LEU A 30 10.22 -5.35 -7.18
N SER A 31 10.25 -6.50 -6.51
CA SER A 31 9.53 -7.70 -6.93
C SER A 31 8.00 -7.48 -6.94
N THR A 32 7.47 -6.69 -6.00
CA THR A 32 6.04 -6.39 -5.90
C THR A 32 5.53 -5.58 -7.10
N TYR A 33 6.39 -4.77 -7.73
CA TYR A 33 6.05 -3.96 -8.91
C TYR A 33 6.50 -4.59 -10.25
N GLY A 34 6.78 -5.90 -10.26
CA GLY A 34 7.06 -6.64 -11.50
C GLY A 34 8.48 -6.48 -12.06
N TYR A 35 9.41 -5.91 -11.30
CA TYR A 35 10.84 -5.92 -11.65
C TYR A 35 11.46 -7.25 -11.21
N THR A 36 11.36 -8.26 -12.08
CA THR A 36 11.92 -9.60 -11.85
C THR A 36 13.45 -9.59 -11.88
N LYS A 37 14.08 -10.53 -11.15
CA LYS A 37 15.55 -10.67 -11.04
C LYS A 37 16.29 -10.67 -12.39
N SER A 38 15.68 -11.14 -13.49
CA SER A 38 16.31 -11.14 -14.83
C SER A 38 16.45 -9.76 -15.48
N ARG A 39 15.61 -8.78 -15.12
CA ARG A 39 15.70 -7.39 -15.57
C ARG A 39 16.45 -6.51 -14.57
N ALA A 40 16.38 -6.85 -13.29
CA ALA A 40 17.14 -6.20 -12.21
C ALA A 40 18.64 -6.54 -12.26
N ALA A 41 19.04 -7.69 -12.82
CA ALA A 41 20.45 -8.05 -13.00
C ALA A 41 21.22 -7.12 -13.96
N GLN A 42 20.53 -6.38 -14.84
CA GLN A 42 21.14 -5.37 -15.72
C GLN A 42 21.40 -4.02 -15.04
N TYR A 43 20.79 -3.75 -13.89
CA TYR A 43 20.94 -2.48 -13.17
C TYR A 43 21.40 -2.76 -11.75
N ASN A 44 22.60 -2.29 -11.41
CA ASN A 44 23.14 -2.43 -10.07
C ASN A 44 22.10 -1.88 -9.07
N LEU A 45 21.70 -2.68 -8.08
CA LEU A 45 20.68 -2.31 -7.09
C LEU A 45 21.04 -0.97 -6.42
N ALA A 46 22.34 -0.71 -6.23
CA ALA A 46 22.84 0.58 -5.74
C ALA A 46 22.48 1.76 -6.66
N ASP A 47 22.54 1.60 -7.98
CA ASP A 47 22.17 2.63 -8.94
C ASP A 47 20.65 2.86 -8.98
N LEU A 48 19.86 1.81 -8.80
CA LEU A 48 18.40 1.90 -8.68
C LEU A 48 17.97 2.62 -7.40
N VAL A 49 18.61 2.32 -6.27
CA VAL A 49 18.40 3.04 -4.99
C VAL A 49 18.76 4.51 -5.17
N LYS A 50 19.94 4.78 -5.73
CA LYS A 50 20.45 6.13 -5.96
C LYS A 50 19.50 6.92 -6.86
N ARG A 51 19.06 6.34 -7.98
CA ARG A 51 18.15 6.98 -8.93
C ARG A 51 16.74 7.20 -8.36
N ALA A 52 16.25 6.27 -7.53
CA ALA A 52 15.00 6.47 -6.80
C ALA A 52 15.10 7.60 -5.76
N ASP A 53 16.26 7.73 -5.10
CA ASP A 53 16.48 8.78 -4.11
C ASP A 53 16.69 10.16 -4.77
N GLU A 54 17.34 10.19 -5.93
CA GLU A 54 17.44 11.35 -6.83
C GLU A 54 16.05 11.79 -7.30
N LEU A 55 15.24 10.89 -7.84
CA LEU A 55 13.86 11.19 -8.27
C LEU A 55 12.99 11.69 -7.12
N LEU A 56 13.09 11.10 -5.92
CA LEU A 56 12.39 11.61 -4.73
C LEU A 56 12.91 12.98 -4.29
N GLY A 57 14.21 13.25 -4.48
CA GLY A 57 14.83 14.55 -4.29
C GLY A 57 14.24 15.59 -5.26
N ASP A 58 14.19 15.27 -6.54
CA ASP A 58 13.61 16.11 -7.59
C ASP A 58 12.12 16.34 -7.38
N LEU A 59 11.37 15.34 -6.93
CA LEU A 59 9.94 15.47 -6.62
C LEU A 59 9.70 16.36 -5.39
N MET A 60 10.56 16.27 -4.36
CA MET A 60 10.51 17.18 -3.20
C MET A 60 10.91 18.60 -3.57
N LYS A 61 11.92 18.76 -4.43
CA LYS A 61 12.37 20.05 -4.95
C LYS A 61 11.27 20.67 -5.81
N SER A 62 10.73 19.94 -6.79
CA SER A 62 9.60 20.36 -7.63
C SER A 62 8.35 20.65 -6.81
N LYS A 63 8.01 19.87 -5.77
CA LYS A 63 6.91 20.19 -4.85
C LYS A 63 7.20 21.44 -4.02
N GLY A 64 8.45 21.64 -3.60
CA GLY A 64 8.92 22.84 -2.92
C GLY A 64 8.84 24.07 -3.82
N ASP A 65 9.27 23.94 -5.06
CA ASP A 65 9.27 24.95 -6.11
C ASP A 65 7.82 25.28 -6.50
N LEU A 66 6.96 24.29 -6.77
CA LEU A 66 5.52 24.47 -6.98
C LEU A 66 4.83 25.13 -5.78
N LYS A 67 5.22 24.79 -4.54
CA LYS A 67 4.66 25.43 -3.34
C LYS A 67 5.18 26.85 -3.17
N GLN A 68 6.43 27.12 -3.53
CA GLN A 68 6.98 28.47 -3.57
C GLN A 68 6.37 29.29 -4.70
N GLU A 69 6.15 28.70 -5.86
CA GLU A 69 5.57 29.32 -7.05
C GLU A 69 4.09 29.58 -6.82
N LEU A 70 3.34 28.63 -6.22
CA LEU A 70 1.97 28.85 -5.75
C LEU A 70 1.92 29.95 -4.66
N LYS A 71 2.91 30.00 -3.75
CA LYS A 71 3.01 31.11 -2.79
C LYS A 71 3.38 32.43 -3.47
N ARG A 72 4.21 32.42 -4.51
CA ARG A 72 4.62 33.59 -5.28
C ARG A 72 3.47 34.09 -6.15
N THR A 73 2.69 33.22 -6.79
CA THR A 73 1.48 33.59 -7.53
C THR A 73 0.39 34.02 -6.57
N HIS A 74 0.13 33.32 -5.46
CA HIS A 74 -0.83 33.82 -4.47
C HIS A 74 -0.40 35.16 -3.87
N ARG A 75 0.89 35.37 -3.60
CA ARG A 75 1.39 36.68 -3.15
C ARG A 75 1.32 37.72 -4.26
N ALA A 76 1.74 37.41 -5.48
CA ALA A 76 1.67 38.33 -6.61
C ALA A 76 0.22 38.71 -6.92
N THR A 77 -0.71 37.75 -6.94
CA THR A 77 -2.14 38.01 -7.12
C THR A 77 -2.74 38.72 -5.91
N ALA A 78 -2.34 38.40 -4.68
CA ALA A 78 -2.78 39.14 -3.50
C ALA A 78 -2.21 40.56 -3.44
N ASP A 79 -0.98 40.77 -3.88
CA ASP A 79 -0.29 42.06 -3.94
C ASP A 79 -0.77 42.86 -5.16
N GLU A 80 -1.16 42.23 -6.27
CA GLU A 80 -1.83 42.86 -7.42
C GLU A 80 -3.27 43.23 -7.07
N ILE A 81 -4.02 42.35 -6.38
CA ILE A 81 -5.35 42.68 -5.87
C ILE A 81 -5.24 43.77 -4.81
N LYS A 82 -4.30 43.66 -3.87
CA LYS A 82 -4.09 44.67 -2.83
C LYS A 82 -3.59 45.97 -3.41
N SER A 83 -2.66 45.97 -4.37
CA SER A 83 -2.20 47.17 -5.08
C SER A 83 -3.29 47.77 -5.95
N ALA A 84 -4.11 46.96 -6.64
CA ALA A 84 -5.25 47.46 -7.41
C ALA A 84 -6.37 47.99 -6.50
N THR A 85 -6.60 47.38 -5.33
CA THR A 85 -7.61 47.81 -4.35
C THR A 85 -7.12 49.01 -3.54
N GLU A 86 -5.83 49.09 -3.21
CA GLU A 86 -5.19 50.25 -2.58
C GLU A 86 -5.01 51.38 -3.58
N GLN A 87 -4.72 51.14 -4.87
CA GLN A 87 -4.71 52.19 -5.89
C GLN A 87 -6.13 52.68 -6.22
N ALA A 88 -7.12 51.79 -6.35
CA ALA A 88 -8.50 52.19 -6.58
C ALA A 88 -9.12 52.88 -5.35
N GLY A 89 -8.85 52.37 -4.15
CA GLY A 89 -9.32 52.93 -2.88
C GLY A 89 -8.60 54.21 -2.49
N SER A 90 -7.26 54.26 -2.61
CA SER A 90 -6.44 55.43 -2.27
C SER A 90 -6.56 56.53 -3.32
N GLN A 91 -6.62 56.25 -4.63
CA GLN A 91 -6.80 57.33 -5.61
C GLN A 91 -8.20 57.96 -5.52
N ASP A 92 -9.26 57.18 -5.26
CA ASP A 92 -10.62 57.72 -5.14
C ASP A 92 -10.83 58.42 -3.78
N LEU A 93 -10.28 57.90 -2.67
CA LEU A 93 -10.32 58.57 -1.37
C LEU A 93 -9.40 59.80 -1.29
N VAL A 94 -8.18 59.75 -1.82
CA VAL A 94 -7.26 60.91 -1.86
C VAL A 94 -7.77 61.99 -2.81
N GLN A 95 -8.40 61.64 -3.95
CA GLN A 95 -9.08 62.65 -4.78
C GLN A 95 -10.31 63.24 -4.09
N LYS A 96 -11.12 62.42 -3.41
CA LYS A 96 -12.29 62.91 -2.66
C LYS A 96 -11.89 63.77 -1.45
N GLU A 97 -10.88 63.39 -0.67
CA GLU A 97 -10.37 64.19 0.45
C GLU A 97 -9.69 65.47 -0.02
N LYS A 98 -8.94 65.44 -1.12
CA LYS A 98 -8.37 66.65 -1.72
C LYS A 98 -9.47 67.61 -2.20
N LEU A 99 -10.50 67.10 -2.87
CA LEU A 99 -11.67 67.91 -3.28
C LEU A 99 -12.47 68.42 -2.08
N LEU A 100 -12.57 67.65 -1.00
CA LEU A 100 -13.26 68.06 0.23
C LEU A 100 -12.46 69.15 0.98
N SER A 101 -11.13 69.01 1.06
CA SER A 101 -10.22 69.98 1.65
C SER A 101 -10.17 71.28 0.85
N GLU A 102 -10.10 71.21 -0.49
CA GLU A 102 -10.17 72.39 -1.36
C GLU A 102 -11.54 73.09 -1.25
N LYS A 103 -12.65 72.34 -1.15
CA LYS A 103 -13.98 72.90 -0.87
C LYS A 103 -14.04 73.57 0.50
N GLN A 104 -13.53 72.93 1.55
CA GLN A 104 -13.52 73.52 2.90
C GLN A 104 -12.63 74.77 2.97
N GLY A 105 -11.50 74.79 2.25
CA GLY A 105 -10.65 75.95 2.08
C GLY A 105 -11.37 77.12 1.38
N LEU A 106 -12.08 76.83 0.29
CA LEU A 106 -12.89 77.82 -0.44
C LEU A 106 -14.05 78.36 0.41
N VAL A 107 -14.73 77.51 1.19
CA VAL A 107 -15.79 77.95 2.10
C VAL A 107 -15.23 78.86 3.21
N LYS A 108 -14.07 78.52 3.81
CA LYS A 108 -13.41 79.41 4.79
C LYS A 108 -12.97 80.74 4.18
N LEU A 109 -12.51 80.75 2.93
CA LEU A 109 -12.12 81.96 2.22
C LEU A 109 -13.33 82.85 1.88
N LEU A 110 -14.45 82.24 1.47
CA LEU A 110 -15.71 82.93 1.21
C LEU A 110 -16.32 83.53 2.47
N VAL A 111 -16.20 82.86 3.62
CA VAL A 111 -16.64 83.40 4.92
C VAL A 111 -15.75 84.58 5.36
N LYS A 112 -14.43 84.52 5.14
CA LYS A 112 -13.52 85.65 5.39
C LYS A 112 -13.80 86.85 4.48
N LEU A 113 -14.07 86.62 3.20
CA LEU A 113 -14.39 87.68 2.24
C LEU A 113 -15.74 88.35 2.51
N ARG A 114 -16.71 87.62 3.10
CA ARG A 114 -18.03 88.17 3.46
C ARG A 114 -17.98 89.13 4.67
N ASN A 115 -16.96 89.03 5.52
CA ASN A 115 -16.80 89.85 6.73
C ASN A 115 -15.67 90.90 6.63
N SER A 116 -15.13 91.13 5.44
CA SER A 116 -14.05 92.11 5.24
C SER A 116 -14.62 93.53 5.02
N PRO A 117 -14.11 94.56 5.70
CA PRO A 117 -14.57 95.94 5.53
C PRO A 117 -14.31 96.44 4.10
N LYS A 118 -15.26 97.25 3.61
CA LYS A 118 -15.29 97.80 2.25
C LYS A 118 -14.00 98.58 1.98
N PRO A 119 -13.20 98.24 0.94
CA PRO A 119 -11.94 98.90 0.71
C PRO A 119 -12.13 100.35 0.23
N PRO A 120 -11.20 101.26 0.57
CA PRO A 120 -11.23 102.66 0.14
C PRO A 120 -11.06 102.81 -1.39
N PRO A 121 -11.49 103.94 -1.98
CA PRO A 121 -11.47 104.12 -3.43
C PRO A 121 -10.04 104.09 -3.97
N LEU A 122 -9.80 103.15 -4.88
CA LEU A 122 -8.51 102.93 -5.53
C LEU A 122 -8.15 104.08 -6.47
N THR A 123 -6.88 104.51 -6.42
CA THR A 123 -6.24 105.46 -7.34
C THR A 123 -6.17 104.89 -8.76
N ALA A 124 -6.03 105.76 -9.77
CA ALA A 124 -6.07 105.38 -11.19
C ALA A 124 -5.02 104.30 -11.57
N GLU A 125 -3.83 104.34 -10.96
CA GLU A 125 -2.79 103.30 -11.16
C GLU A 125 -3.19 101.94 -10.58
N ALA A 126 -3.86 101.92 -9.43
CA ALA A 126 -4.30 100.68 -8.80
C ALA A 126 -5.45 100.00 -9.57
N LYS A 127 -6.26 100.77 -10.31
CA LYS A 127 -7.24 100.22 -11.26
C LYS A 127 -6.58 99.57 -12.46
N ALA A 128 -5.56 100.20 -13.05
CA ALA A 128 -4.83 99.64 -14.19
C ALA A 128 -4.08 98.33 -13.82
N GLN A 129 -3.46 98.28 -12.64
CA GLN A 129 -2.80 97.05 -12.17
C GLN A 129 -3.81 95.93 -11.82
N ALA A 130 -4.98 96.28 -11.26
CA ALA A 130 -6.03 95.31 -10.98
C ALA A 130 -6.61 94.72 -12.28
N GLU A 131 -6.74 95.52 -13.33
CA GLU A 131 -7.22 95.08 -14.65
C GLU A 131 -6.20 94.17 -15.35
N LEU A 132 -4.90 94.51 -15.29
CA LEU A 132 -3.83 93.63 -15.78
C LEU A 132 -3.81 92.28 -15.04
N ASN A 133 -3.94 92.30 -13.71
CA ASN A 133 -4.00 91.09 -12.89
C ASN A 133 -5.26 90.26 -13.16
N ALA A 134 -6.39 90.91 -13.45
CA ALA A 134 -7.64 90.25 -13.82
C ALA A 134 -7.51 89.53 -15.17
N ASN A 135 -6.94 90.20 -16.17
CA ASN A 135 -6.71 89.63 -17.50
C ASN A 135 -5.73 88.44 -17.44
N GLN A 136 -4.62 88.55 -16.70
CA GLN A 136 -3.70 87.43 -16.50
C GLN A 136 -4.36 86.24 -15.76
N LYS A 137 -5.24 86.52 -14.80
CA LYS A 137 -5.99 85.48 -14.08
C LYS A 137 -7.02 84.79 -14.98
N GLU A 138 -7.66 85.53 -15.87
CA GLU A 138 -8.57 84.99 -16.87
C GLU A 138 -7.85 84.12 -17.90
N GLU A 139 -6.68 84.55 -18.39
CA GLU A 139 -5.81 83.78 -19.27
C GLU A 139 -5.39 82.45 -18.62
N LYS A 140 -4.94 82.49 -17.36
CA LYS A 140 -4.59 81.28 -16.59
C LYS A 140 -5.78 80.33 -16.43
N ARG A 141 -6.97 80.86 -16.15
CA ARG A 141 -8.21 80.06 -16.07
C ARG A 141 -8.56 79.41 -17.41
N LYS A 142 -8.36 80.12 -18.51
CA LYS A 142 -8.59 79.60 -19.88
C LYS A 142 -7.61 78.49 -20.22
N GLN A 143 -6.32 78.68 -19.92
CA GLN A 143 -5.29 77.65 -20.09
C GLN A 143 -5.57 76.41 -19.22
N GLU A 144 -5.95 76.61 -17.96
CA GLU A 144 -6.29 75.51 -17.05
C GLU A 144 -7.54 74.74 -17.53
N LYS A 145 -8.57 75.44 -18.00
CA LYS A 145 -9.76 74.82 -18.60
C LYS A 145 -9.40 73.97 -19.82
N ASN A 146 -8.54 74.47 -20.71
CA ASN A 146 -8.08 73.71 -21.87
C ASN A 146 -7.29 72.46 -21.44
N ARG A 147 -6.38 72.59 -20.48
CA ARG A 147 -5.62 71.46 -19.93
C ARG A 147 -6.52 70.38 -19.32
N LEU A 148 -7.57 70.78 -18.60
CA LEU A 148 -8.55 69.84 -18.05
C LEU A 148 -9.39 69.17 -19.14
N GLN A 149 -9.77 69.90 -20.20
CA GLN A 149 -10.46 69.30 -21.35
C GLN A 149 -9.59 68.27 -22.07
N ASP A 150 -8.30 68.53 -22.24
CA ASP A 150 -7.37 67.59 -22.88
C ASP A 150 -7.15 66.34 -22.03
N LYS A 151 -6.95 66.51 -20.70
CA LYS A 151 -6.93 65.37 -19.76
C LYS A 151 -8.22 64.55 -19.80
N MET A 152 -9.38 65.22 -19.91
CA MET A 152 -10.66 64.52 -20.01
C MET A 152 -10.78 63.72 -21.32
N LYS A 153 -10.28 64.27 -22.44
CA LYS A 153 -10.22 63.54 -23.72
C LYS A 153 -9.29 62.33 -23.63
N GLU A 154 -8.13 62.49 -23.01
CA GLU A 154 -7.16 61.42 -22.79
C GLU A 154 -7.76 60.30 -21.93
N LEU A 155 -8.36 60.63 -20.78
CA LEU A 155 -9.05 59.67 -19.91
C LEU A 155 -10.20 58.96 -20.65
N LYS A 156 -11.00 59.69 -21.45
CA LYS A 156 -12.06 59.08 -22.27
C LYS A 156 -11.49 58.15 -23.35
N SER A 157 -10.31 58.43 -23.89
CA SER A 157 -9.64 57.53 -24.84
C SER A 157 -9.08 56.29 -24.15
N GLY A 158 -8.45 56.44 -22.99
CA GLY A 158 -7.96 55.33 -22.16
C GLY A 158 -9.08 54.40 -21.72
N LEU A 159 -10.21 54.95 -21.24
CA LEU A 159 -11.38 54.15 -20.85
C LEU A 159 -11.97 53.35 -22.02
N ARG A 160 -11.99 53.93 -23.23
CA ARG A 160 -12.43 53.23 -24.44
C ARG A 160 -11.47 52.11 -24.85
N ASN A 161 -10.17 52.30 -24.69
CA ASN A 161 -9.18 51.27 -24.97
C ASN A 161 -9.26 50.12 -23.95
N ALA A 162 -9.37 50.44 -22.65
CA ALA A 162 -9.58 49.44 -21.60
C ALA A 162 -10.86 48.63 -21.84
N GLY A 163 -11.95 49.28 -22.25
CA GLY A 163 -13.19 48.58 -22.61
C GLY A 163 -13.02 47.60 -23.79
N LYS A 164 -12.19 47.95 -24.79
CA LYS A 164 -11.87 47.04 -25.90
C LYS A 164 -11.02 45.85 -25.43
N GLU A 165 -10.05 46.08 -24.55
CA GLU A 165 -9.20 45.03 -23.98
C GLU A 165 -10.02 44.04 -23.16
N VAL A 166 -10.91 44.52 -22.29
CA VAL A 166 -11.85 43.68 -21.53
C VAL A 166 -12.72 42.85 -22.47
N ALA A 167 -13.29 43.46 -23.52
CA ALA A 167 -14.09 42.73 -24.50
C ALA A 167 -13.30 41.66 -25.26
N THR A 168 -12.02 41.91 -25.58
CA THR A 168 -11.15 40.89 -26.19
C THR A 168 -10.81 39.75 -25.23
N TYR A 169 -10.60 40.05 -23.95
CA TYR A 169 -10.38 39.06 -22.91
C TYR A 169 -11.62 38.18 -22.70
N GLU A 170 -12.81 38.76 -22.59
CA GLU A 170 -14.07 38.03 -22.45
C GLU A 170 -14.33 37.09 -23.64
N ARG A 171 -14.06 37.55 -24.88
CA ARG A 171 -14.15 36.68 -26.07
C ARG A 171 -13.16 35.53 -26.02
N SER A 172 -11.95 35.76 -25.53
CA SER A 172 -10.91 34.73 -25.43
C SER A 172 -11.25 33.71 -24.35
N LYS A 173 -11.78 34.17 -23.22
CA LYS A 173 -12.33 33.33 -22.14
C LYS A 173 -13.48 32.47 -22.64
N ALA A 174 -14.46 33.04 -23.33
CA ALA A 174 -15.59 32.30 -23.90
C ALA A 174 -15.15 31.24 -24.92
N LYS A 175 -14.13 31.53 -25.76
CA LYS A 175 -13.53 30.54 -26.66
C LYS A 175 -12.86 29.39 -25.91
N CYS A 176 -12.13 29.70 -24.83
CA CYS A 176 -11.47 28.70 -23.99
C CYS A 176 -12.51 27.79 -23.29
N GLU A 177 -13.55 28.38 -22.71
CA GLU A 177 -14.64 27.65 -22.06
C GLU A 177 -15.34 26.69 -23.05
N LYS A 178 -15.62 27.16 -24.28
CA LYS A 178 -16.17 26.30 -25.33
C LYS A 178 -15.26 25.12 -25.67
N GLY A 179 -13.94 25.36 -25.79
CA GLY A 179 -12.96 24.30 -26.03
C GLY A 179 -12.92 23.25 -24.92
N TRP A 180 -12.98 23.68 -23.65
CA TRP A 180 -13.06 22.77 -22.52
C TRP A 180 -14.34 21.94 -22.51
N SER A 181 -15.49 22.55 -22.81
CA SER A 181 -16.77 21.82 -22.90
C SER A 181 -16.75 20.73 -23.99
N GLU A 182 -16.15 21.00 -25.15
CA GLU A 182 -15.99 20.02 -26.23
C GLU A 182 -15.07 18.86 -25.83
N ILE A 183 -13.97 19.14 -25.12
CA ILE A 183 -13.06 18.10 -24.60
C ILE A 183 -13.76 17.24 -23.55
N ILE A 184 -14.49 17.84 -22.61
CA ILE A 184 -15.24 17.10 -21.58
C ILE A 184 -16.27 16.19 -22.24
N ALA A 185 -17.04 16.70 -23.20
CA ALA A 185 -18.04 15.90 -23.94
C ALA A 185 -17.40 14.70 -24.68
N LYS A 186 -16.21 14.89 -25.25
CA LYS A 186 -15.46 13.81 -25.90
C LYS A 186 -15.01 12.75 -24.89
N LEU A 187 -14.48 13.16 -23.74
CA LEU A 187 -14.07 12.25 -22.67
C LEU A 187 -15.25 11.47 -22.09
N ASP A 188 -16.39 12.11 -21.88
CA ASP A 188 -17.61 11.46 -21.39
C ASP A 188 -18.11 10.41 -22.38
N LYS A 189 -18.06 10.70 -23.69
CA LYS A 189 -18.38 9.73 -24.74
C LYS A 189 -17.42 8.53 -24.71
N GLU A 190 -16.11 8.75 -24.63
CA GLU A 190 -15.12 7.67 -24.55
C GLU A 190 -15.29 6.83 -23.27
N LEU A 191 -15.61 7.45 -22.14
CA LEU A 191 -15.92 6.74 -20.89
C LEU A 191 -17.19 5.91 -20.99
N ALA A 192 -18.24 6.43 -21.63
CA ALA A 192 -19.48 5.68 -21.88
C ALA A 192 -19.20 4.45 -22.77
N GLU A 193 -18.43 4.61 -23.84
CA GLU A 193 -18.04 3.49 -24.71
C GLU A 193 -17.20 2.44 -23.96
N LYS A 194 -16.26 2.86 -23.11
CA LYS A 194 -15.48 1.95 -22.26
C LYS A 194 -16.36 1.17 -21.29
N ARG A 195 -17.35 1.82 -20.65
CA ARG A 195 -18.30 1.16 -19.75
C ARG A 195 -19.14 0.11 -20.47
N VAL A 196 -19.59 0.39 -21.70
CA VAL A 196 -20.33 -0.58 -22.52
C VAL A 196 -19.46 -1.79 -22.88
N ARG A 197 -18.18 -1.57 -23.24
CA ARG A 197 -17.23 -2.68 -23.51
C ARG A 197 -16.99 -3.54 -22.26
N GLN A 198 -16.71 -2.91 -21.12
CA GLN A 198 -16.52 -3.62 -19.85
C GLN A 198 -17.74 -4.43 -19.45
N LYS A 199 -18.95 -3.89 -19.64
CA LYS A 199 -20.19 -4.63 -19.37
C LYS A 199 -20.31 -5.89 -20.24
N LYS A 200 -20.01 -5.78 -21.54
CA LYS A 200 -20.01 -6.94 -22.46
C LYS A 200 -18.96 -7.99 -22.07
N ASP A 201 -17.78 -7.57 -21.62
CA ASP A 201 -16.73 -8.50 -21.19
C ASP A 201 -17.13 -9.22 -19.89
N ILE A 202 -17.73 -8.51 -18.94
CA ILE A 202 -18.29 -9.09 -17.70
C ILE A 202 -19.40 -10.09 -18.03
N GLU A 203 -20.31 -9.76 -18.95
CA GLU A 203 -21.38 -10.68 -19.39
C GLU A 203 -20.81 -11.96 -20.02
N LYS A 204 -19.77 -11.85 -20.86
CA LYS A 204 -19.08 -13.02 -21.44
C LYS A 204 -18.39 -13.89 -20.39
N GLU A 205 -17.72 -13.29 -19.41
CA GLU A 205 -17.08 -14.04 -18.32
C GLU A 205 -18.13 -14.70 -17.41
N GLN A 206 -19.26 -14.04 -17.17
CA GLN A 206 -20.37 -14.62 -16.44
C GLN A 206 -20.95 -15.84 -17.17
N GLU A 207 -21.14 -15.77 -18.49
CA GLU A 207 -21.60 -16.90 -19.30
C GLU A 207 -20.61 -18.09 -19.27
N LYS A 208 -19.29 -17.81 -19.30
CA LYS A 208 -18.26 -18.86 -19.14
C LYS A 208 -18.33 -19.49 -17.75
N LEU A 209 -18.52 -18.69 -16.70
CA LEU A 209 -18.64 -19.16 -15.33
C LEU A 209 -19.86 -20.07 -15.17
N ASP A 210 -21.00 -19.69 -15.74
CA ASP A 210 -22.23 -20.49 -15.66
C ASP A 210 -22.09 -21.81 -16.44
N LYS A 211 -21.44 -21.81 -17.60
CA LYS A 211 -21.07 -23.04 -18.32
C LYS A 211 -20.15 -23.93 -17.48
N ALA A 212 -19.17 -23.36 -16.77
CA ALA A 212 -18.27 -24.10 -15.89
C ALA A 212 -19.00 -24.69 -14.67
N LYS A 213 -19.91 -23.93 -14.06
CA LYS A 213 -20.76 -24.41 -12.95
C LYS A 213 -21.65 -25.58 -13.39
N ASN A 214 -22.27 -25.49 -14.57
CA ASN A 214 -23.08 -26.58 -15.11
C ASN A 214 -22.26 -27.86 -15.36
N LYS A 215 -21.02 -27.72 -15.90
CA LYS A 215 -20.08 -28.84 -16.04
C LYS A 215 -19.69 -29.44 -14.69
N LEU A 216 -19.42 -28.60 -13.70
CA LEU A 216 -19.08 -29.05 -12.35
C LEU A 216 -20.24 -29.80 -11.69
N GLY A 217 -21.47 -29.28 -11.78
CA GLY A 217 -22.66 -29.96 -11.27
C GLY A 217 -22.88 -31.32 -11.94
N THR A 218 -22.65 -31.42 -13.25
CA THR A 218 -22.71 -32.70 -13.98
C THR A 218 -21.65 -33.69 -13.47
N LEU A 219 -20.42 -33.23 -13.20
CA LEU A 219 -19.36 -34.06 -12.63
C LEU A 219 -19.68 -34.51 -11.20
N GLN A 220 -20.23 -33.62 -10.38
CA GLN A 220 -20.64 -33.94 -9.01
C GLN A 220 -21.72 -35.04 -9.00
N MET A 221 -22.72 -34.96 -9.89
CA MET A 221 -23.73 -36.01 -10.03
C MET A 221 -23.13 -37.35 -10.47
N LYS A 222 -22.14 -37.34 -11.37
CA LYS A 222 -21.41 -38.56 -11.76
C LYS A 222 -20.61 -39.14 -10.60
N CYS A 223 -19.90 -38.32 -9.83
CA CYS A 223 -19.18 -38.75 -8.63
C CYS A 223 -20.14 -39.32 -7.58
N PHE A 224 -21.29 -38.69 -7.38
CA PHE A 224 -22.33 -39.19 -6.49
C PHE A 224 -22.83 -40.57 -6.93
N ALA A 225 -23.14 -40.75 -8.21
CA ALA A 225 -23.57 -42.04 -8.76
C ALA A 225 -22.49 -43.13 -8.62
N VAL A 226 -21.20 -42.78 -8.79
CA VAL A 226 -20.08 -43.71 -8.56
C VAL A 226 -19.98 -44.07 -7.08
N ASN A 227 -20.05 -43.10 -6.18
CA ASN A 227 -20.01 -43.35 -4.74
C ASN A 227 -21.17 -44.23 -4.28
N GLN A 228 -22.38 -44.00 -4.82
CA GLN A 228 -23.54 -44.85 -4.53
C GLN A 228 -23.30 -46.30 -5.00
N LYS A 229 -22.75 -46.50 -6.20
CA LYS A 229 -22.34 -47.83 -6.66
C LYS A 229 -21.27 -48.46 -5.77
N ILE A 230 -20.32 -47.67 -5.27
CA ILE A 230 -19.30 -48.16 -4.32
C ILE A 230 -19.97 -48.63 -3.02
N GLU A 231 -20.90 -47.85 -2.46
CA GLU A 231 -21.67 -48.25 -1.27
C GLU A 231 -22.48 -49.53 -1.52
N ASP A 232 -23.13 -49.67 -2.68
CA ASP A 232 -23.86 -50.88 -3.06
C ASP A 232 -22.94 -52.11 -3.21
N LEU A 233 -21.68 -51.89 -3.60
CA LEU A 233 -20.66 -52.94 -3.73
C LEU A 233 -19.99 -53.30 -2.41
N LYS A 234 -19.93 -52.39 -1.42
CA LYS A 234 -19.33 -52.67 -0.09
C LYS A 234 -19.88 -53.92 0.61
N PRO A 235 -21.20 -54.20 0.67
CA PRO A 235 -21.69 -55.42 1.32
C PRO A 235 -21.28 -56.68 0.56
N LYS A 236 -21.17 -56.63 -0.78
CA LYS A 236 -20.65 -57.75 -1.60
C LYS A 236 -19.17 -57.96 -1.36
N ALA A 237 -18.38 -56.89 -1.36
CA ALA A 237 -16.95 -56.91 -1.05
C ALA A 237 -16.70 -57.40 0.38
N LYS A 238 -17.52 -57.00 1.36
CA LYS A 238 -17.44 -57.46 2.75
C LYS A 238 -17.74 -58.97 2.87
N LYS A 239 -18.72 -59.50 2.13
CA LYS A 239 -18.98 -60.96 2.07
C LYS A 239 -17.80 -61.72 1.47
N LEU A 240 -17.20 -61.21 0.39
CA LEU A 240 -16.00 -61.79 -0.23
C LEU A 240 -14.77 -61.67 0.66
N ALA A 241 -14.60 -60.56 1.37
CA ALA A 241 -13.49 -60.32 2.29
C ALA A 241 -13.61 -61.16 3.57
N VAL A 242 -14.81 -61.45 4.06
CA VAL A 242 -15.02 -62.40 5.18
C VAL A 242 -14.66 -63.83 4.73
N ALA A 243 -14.99 -64.20 3.48
CA ALA A 243 -14.56 -65.48 2.91
C ALA A 243 -13.04 -65.56 2.69
N ALA A 244 -12.39 -64.46 2.28
CA ALA A 244 -10.94 -64.39 2.11
C ALA A 244 -10.18 -64.28 3.45
N ALA A 245 -10.71 -63.56 4.44
CA ALA A 245 -10.09 -63.41 5.76
C ALA A 245 -10.12 -64.71 6.57
N ALA A 246 -11.10 -65.59 6.35
CA ALA A 246 -11.08 -66.95 6.89
C ALA A 246 -9.92 -67.80 6.33
N ALA A 247 -9.33 -67.41 5.19
CA ALA A 247 -8.20 -68.11 4.57
C ALA A 247 -6.82 -67.50 4.88
N THR A 248 -6.76 -66.30 5.49
CA THR A 248 -5.49 -65.58 5.74
C THR A 248 -5.44 -64.96 7.13
N ALA A 249 -5.84 -65.72 8.15
CA ALA A 249 -5.86 -65.27 9.55
C ALA A 249 -4.51 -65.39 10.30
N ASP A 250 -3.39 -65.66 9.63
CA ASP A 250 -2.11 -65.92 10.35
C ASP A 250 -0.90 -65.04 10.00
N LYS A 251 -1.00 -64.04 9.12
CA LYS A 251 0.15 -63.15 8.84
C LYS A 251 -0.28 -61.73 8.48
N LYS A 252 -0.53 -60.87 9.49
CA LYS A 252 -0.45 -59.40 9.32
C LYS A 252 -0.43 -58.65 10.65
N SER A 253 0.67 -58.75 11.40
CA SER A 253 0.94 -57.85 12.53
C SER A 253 2.26 -57.08 12.41
N ALA A 254 2.99 -57.21 11.29
CA ALA A 254 4.32 -56.60 11.12
C ALA A 254 4.40 -55.40 10.14
N ASP A 255 3.38 -55.14 9.31
CA ASP A 255 3.51 -54.20 8.17
C ASP A 255 3.05 -52.74 8.41
N ALA A 256 2.59 -52.37 9.61
CA ALA A 256 1.97 -51.05 9.81
C ALA A 256 2.95 -49.88 10.04
N VAL A 257 4.27 -50.10 9.86
CA VAL A 257 5.33 -49.10 10.14
C VAL A 257 5.19 -47.83 9.29
N GLY A 258 4.54 -47.91 8.12
CA GLY A 258 4.29 -46.76 7.23
C GLY A 258 2.88 -46.16 7.29
N SER A 259 2.01 -46.59 8.23
CA SER A 259 0.66 -46.01 8.31
C SER A 259 0.68 -44.62 8.95
N TRP A 260 -0.23 -43.73 8.52
CA TRP A 260 -0.37 -42.41 9.15
C TRP A 260 -0.58 -42.51 10.66
N ALA A 261 -1.41 -43.45 11.12
CA ALA A 261 -1.69 -43.62 12.55
C ALA A 261 -0.45 -44.02 13.36
N ALA A 262 0.42 -44.86 12.79
CA ALA A 262 1.69 -45.21 13.42
C ALA A 262 2.66 -44.02 13.46
N LEU A 263 2.72 -43.24 12.36
CA LEU A 263 3.60 -42.09 12.25
C LEU A 263 3.12 -40.90 13.11
N ALA A 264 1.81 -40.71 13.27
CA ALA A 264 1.18 -39.68 14.10
C ALA A 264 0.93 -40.13 15.55
N ARG A 265 1.56 -41.22 16.01
CA ARG A 265 1.36 -41.74 17.38
C ARG A 265 1.58 -40.64 18.43
N GLY A 266 0.60 -40.45 19.32
CA GLY A 266 0.56 -39.36 20.30
C GLY A 266 -0.14 -38.08 19.82
N LEU A 267 -0.39 -37.93 18.52
CA LEU A 267 -1.08 -36.79 17.88
C LEU A 267 -2.22 -37.22 16.96
N GLU A 268 -2.81 -38.40 17.20
CA GLU A 268 -3.75 -39.03 16.25
C GLU A 268 -5.09 -38.29 16.16
N THR A 269 -5.39 -37.44 17.14
CA THR A 269 -6.67 -36.72 17.24
C THR A 269 -6.41 -35.21 17.37
N PRO A 270 -7.35 -34.36 16.91
CA PRO A 270 -7.24 -32.91 17.08
C PRO A 270 -7.00 -32.48 18.53
N LYS A 271 -7.66 -33.13 19.51
CA LYS A 271 -7.47 -32.83 20.94
C LYS A 271 -6.04 -33.10 21.41
N LYS A 272 -5.45 -34.22 20.99
CA LYS A 272 -4.04 -34.55 21.30
C LYS A 272 -3.07 -33.58 20.63
N LEU A 273 -3.36 -33.22 19.38
CA LEU A 273 -2.59 -32.23 18.63
C LEU A 273 -2.61 -30.85 19.32
N GLU A 274 -3.78 -30.39 19.78
CA GLU A 274 -3.94 -29.14 20.52
C GLU A 274 -3.18 -29.16 21.85
N ALA A 275 -3.27 -30.26 22.62
CA ALA A 275 -2.54 -30.42 23.87
C ALA A 275 -1.02 -30.37 23.64
N PHE A 276 -0.52 -31.08 22.63
CA PHE A 276 0.88 -31.04 22.23
C PHE A 276 1.30 -29.63 21.79
N PHE A 277 0.52 -28.98 20.93
CA PHE A 277 0.81 -27.62 20.47
C PHE A 277 0.89 -26.61 21.62
N ALA A 278 0.03 -26.73 22.63
CA ALA A 278 0.07 -25.89 23.82
C ALA A 278 1.30 -26.17 24.71
N ALA A 279 1.61 -27.45 24.95
CA ALA A 279 2.74 -27.86 25.79
C ALA A 279 4.11 -27.42 25.23
N ARG A 280 4.22 -27.34 23.89
CA ARG A 280 5.46 -26.99 23.18
C ARG A 280 5.82 -25.50 23.20
N GLN A 281 4.98 -24.65 23.80
CA GLN A 281 5.21 -23.20 23.92
C GLN A 281 5.80 -22.78 25.26
N SER A 282 6.57 -23.67 25.89
CA SER A 282 7.15 -23.51 27.23
C SER A 282 8.60 -22.99 27.23
N THR A 283 9.14 -22.57 26.07
CA THR A 283 10.51 -22.05 25.95
C THR A 283 10.78 -20.92 26.97
N PRO A 284 11.72 -21.11 27.92
CA PRO A 284 12.04 -20.10 28.93
C PRO A 284 12.59 -18.80 28.31
N GLY A 285 12.21 -17.65 28.88
CA GLY A 285 12.71 -16.33 28.45
C GLY A 285 12.09 -15.76 27.16
N SER A 286 11.32 -16.55 26.41
CA SER A 286 10.61 -16.05 25.22
C SER A 286 9.45 -15.14 25.61
N THR A 287 9.48 -13.88 25.14
CA THR A 287 8.38 -12.91 25.28
C THR A 287 7.33 -12.99 24.17
N ASP A 288 7.54 -13.84 23.15
CA ASP A 288 6.61 -13.96 22.03
C ASP A 288 5.24 -14.47 22.49
N PRO A 289 4.14 -13.92 21.90
CA PRO A 289 2.79 -14.26 22.30
C PRO A 289 2.51 -15.75 22.13
N LYS A 290 1.74 -16.30 23.08
CA LYS A 290 1.23 -17.66 22.93
C LYS A 290 0.31 -17.74 21.70
N LEU A 291 0.33 -18.90 21.08
CA LEU A 291 -0.44 -19.26 19.91
C LEU A 291 -1.46 -20.33 20.29
N LYS A 292 -2.53 -20.40 19.52
CA LYS A 292 -3.52 -21.47 19.59
C LYS A 292 -3.89 -21.94 18.19
N ILE A 293 -4.31 -23.20 18.09
CA ILE A 293 -4.90 -23.74 16.86
C ILE A 293 -6.31 -23.15 16.74
N LYS A 294 -6.66 -22.63 15.57
CA LYS A 294 -8.02 -22.18 15.29
C LYS A 294 -8.94 -23.41 15.30
N PHE A 295 -10.02 -23.34 16.08
CA PHE A 295 -10.99 -24.44 16.22
C PHE A 295 -11.47 -24.95 14.85
N GLY A 296 -11.49 -26.28 14.68
CA GLY A 296 -11.95 -26.94 13.45
C GLY A 296 -11.01 -26.80 12.24
N SER A 297 -9.80 -26.25 12.40
CA SER A 297 -8.87 -26.04 11.28
C SER A 297 -7.86 -27.17 11.04
N ALA A 298 -7.77 -28.14 11.96
CA ALA A 298 -6.83 -29.24 11.85
C ALA A 298 -7.25 -30.21 10.73
N THR A 299 -6.40 -30.32 9.71
CA THR A 299 -6.60 -31.18 8.55
C THR A 299 -5.51 -32.25 8.53
N LYS A 300 -5.93 -33.52 8.48
CA LYS A 300 -5.05 -34.68 8.36
C LYS A 300 -4.38 -34.68 6.97
N ILE A 301 -3.08 -34.94 6.93
CA ILE A 301 -2.31 -35.17 5.69
C ILE A 301 -1.99 -36.66 5.62
N ASP A 302 -2.82 -37.42 4.89
CA ASP A 302 -2.71 -38.87 4.74
C ASP A 302 -2.34 -39.22 3.30
N ASN A 303 -1.08 -38.96 2.94
CA ASN A 303 -0.55 -39.19 1.60
C ASN A 303 0.34 -40.45 1.62
N PRO A 304 -0.13 -41.60 1.08
CA PRO A 304 0.60 -42.86 1.14
C PRO A 304 2.02 -42.79 0.58
N THR A 305 2.22 -42.04 -0.50
CA THR A 305 3.54 -41.88 -1.14
C THR A 305 4.53 -41.18 -0.22
N LEU A 306 4.09 -40.15 0.51
CA LEU A 306 4.96 -39.46 1.47
C LEU A 306 5.26 -40.31 2.70
N LEU A 307 4.27 -41.06 3.17
CA LEU A 307 4.42 -41.96 4.32
C LEU A 307 5.39 -43.11 4.00
N GLU A 308 5.27 -43.70 2.81
CA GLU A 308 6.17 -44.74 2.31
C GLU A 308 7.59 -44.20 2.10
N LYS A 309 7.73 -42.99 1.54
CA LYS A 309 9.04 -42.33 1.38
C LYS A 309 9.74 -42.08 2.72
N PHE A 310 9.00 -41.78 3.78
CA PHE A 310 9.57 -41.54 5.11
C PHE A 310 9.89 -42.83 5.88
N ALA A 311 9.13 -43.90 5.67
CA ALA A 311 9.22 -45.12 6.48
C ALA A 311 10.64 -45.72 6.61
N PRO A 312 11.49 -45.76 5.55
CA PRO A 312 12.87 -46.23 5.66
C PRO A 312 13.79 -45.33 6.51
N HIS A 313 13.46 -44.05 6.65
CA HIS A 313 14.26 -43.08 7.40
C HIS A 313 13.82 -42.93 8.86
N SER A 314 12.59 -43.32 9.18
CA SER A 314 12.05 -43.34 10.55
C SER A 314 12.89 -44.20 11.47
N THR A 315 13.37 -43.65 12.58
CA THR A 315 14.11 -44.44 13.58
C THR A 315 13.17 -45.29 14.45
N ARG A 316 11.85 -45.07 14.33
CA ARG A 316 10.77 -45.69 15.11
C ARG A 316 10.76 -45.29 16.59
N LYS A 317 11.85 -44.71 17.11
CA LYS A 317 11.97 -44.15 18.45
C LYS A 317 11.48 -42.70 18.43
N LEU A 318 10.21 -42.49 18.73
CA LEU A 318 9.63 -41.15 18.81
C LEU A 318 9.90 -40.52 20.19
N LEU A 319 10.49 -39.33 20.20
CA LEU A 319 10.67 -38.51 21.41
C LEU A 319 9.71 -37.32 21.37
N MET A 320 8.63 -37.40 22.15
CA MET A 320 7.57 -36.36 22.18
C MET A 320 8.11 -35.02 22.69
N ASP A 321 8.88 -35.07 23.78
CA ASP A 321 9.42 -33.90 24.47
C ASP A 321 10.95 -34.01 24.53
N PRO A 322 11.68 -33.60 23.47
CA PRO A 322 13.12 -33.48 23.53
C PRO A 322 13.53 -32.61 24.72
N PRO A 323 14.47 -33.06 25.58
CA PRO A 323 14.95 -32.28 26.72
C PRO A 323 15.37 -30.89 26.26
N LEU A 324 14.65 -29.86 26.71
CA LEU A 324 14.90 -28.48 26.29
C LEU A 324 16.02 -27.80 27.09
N GLY A 325 16.72 -28.52 27.97
CA GLY A 325 17.84 -28.02 28.77
C GLY A 325 18.93 -27.30 27.97
N GLN A 326 19.62 -26.38 28.63
CA GLN A 326 20.58 -25.43 28.04
C GLN A 326 21.93 -26.06 27.64
N GLU A 327 22.31 -27.21 28.20
CA GLU A 327 23.72 -27.64 28.13
C GLU A 327 24.00 -28.87 27.28
N HIS A 328 22.99 -29.67 26.93
CA HIS A 328 23.19 -30.79 26.00
C HIS A 328 21.94 -30.99 25.13
N PRO A 329 22.05 -30.95 23.80
CA PRO A 329 20.96 -31.31 22.93
C PRO A 329 20.88 -32.84 22.94
N LEU A 330 20.30 -33.44 23.97
CA LEU A 330 20.18 -34.90 24.05
C LEU A 330 19.54 -35.46 22.78
N ALA A 331 18.64 -34.74 22.10
CA ALA A 331 18.04 -35.21 20.84
C ALA A 331 18.93 -35.04 19.57
N PHE A 332 20.01 -34.27 19.60
CA PHE A 332 20.88 -34.07 18.43
C PHE A 332 21.87 -35.23 18.30
N GLY A 333 21.89 -35.89 17.14
CA GLY A 333 22.68 -37.10 16.93
C GLY A 333 22.12 -38.35 17.63
N GLN A 334 20.98 -38.25 18.31
CA GLN A 334 20.24 -39.43 18.74
C GLN A 334 19.48 -40.05 17.58
N ASP A 335 19.45 -41.37 17.56
CA ASP A 335 18.64 -42.15 16.64
C ASP A 335 17.16 -42.11 17.06
N CYS A 336 16.54 -40.93 16.93
CA CYS A 336 15.14 -40.67 17.26
C CYS A 336 14.40 -39.89 16.16
N ASP A 337 13.08 -39.96 16.24
CA ASP A 337 12.15 -39.11 15.52
C ASP A 337 11.59 -38.03 16.46
N LEU A 338 11.31 -36.85 15.91
CA LEU A 338 10.70 -35.73 16.62
C LEU A 338 9.46 -35.21 15.88
N PHE A 339 8.46 -34.75 16.63
CA PHE A 339 7.45 -33.87 16.08
C PHE A 339 7.94 -32.43 16.10
N LEU A 340 8.01 -31.82 14.91
CA LEU A 340 8.42 -30.44 14.71
C LEU A 340 7.38 -29.68 13.90
N PHE A 341 7.33 -28.37 14.13
CA PHE A 341 6.47 -27.44 13.44
C PHE A 341 7.21 -26.83 12.24
N HIS A 342 6.53 -26.73 11.11
CA HIS A 342 7.02 -26.07 9.91
C HIS A 342 6.04 -24.96 9.49
N GLY A 343 6.53 -23.73 9.41
CA GLY A 343 5.77 -22.59 8.89
C GLY A 343 6.07 -22.38 7.42
N SER A 344 5.05 -22.13 6.62
CA SER A 344 5.22 -21.79 5.20
C SER A 344 4.12 -20.83 4.75
N ALA A 345 4.32 -20.22 3.58
CA ALA A 345 3.31 -19.37 2.96
C ALA A 345 2.07 -20.18 2.59
N SER A 346 0.88 -19.56 2.73
CA SER A 346 -0.40 -20.22 2.40
C SER A 346 -0.47 -20.74 0.95
N SER A 347 0.25 -20.12 0.01
CA SER A 347 0.38 -20.55 -1.39
C SER A 347 1.04 -21.92 -1.55
N ASN A 348 1.84 -22.35 -0.57
CA ASN A 348 2.60 -23.60 -0.65
C ASN A 348 1.82 -24.80 -0.09
N MET A 349 0.71 -24.57 0.62
CA MET A 349 -0.01 -25.64 1.32
C MET A 349 -0.44 -26.77 0.38
N GLY A 350 -0.96 -26.43 -0.81
CA GLY A 350 -1.32 -27.43 -1.82
C GLY A 350 -0.15 -28.32 -2.22
N ASN A 351 1.01 -27.72 -2.50
CA ASN A 351 2.22 -28.46 -2.86
C ASN A 351 2.72 -29.34 -1.71
N ILE A 352 2.63 -28.86 -0.47
CA ILE A 352 3.06 -29.65 0.70
C ILE A 352 2.19 -30.90 0.89
N HIS A 353 0.87 -30.80 0.64
CA HIS A 353 -0.02 -31.96 0.69
C HIS A 353 0.31 -33.01 -0.38
N SER A 354 0.63 -32.56 -1.60
CA SER A 354 0.87 -33.46 -2.73
C SER A 354 2.29 -34.02 -2.76
N GLU A 355 3.29 -33.20 -2.45
CA GLU A 355 4.71 -33.48 -2.72
C GLU A 355 5.58 -33.53 -1.45
N GLY A 356 5.03 -33.16 -0.29
CA GLY A 356 5.77 -33.05 0.96
C GLY A 356 6.51 -31.72 1.10
N LEU A 357 7.34 -31.62 2.15
CA LEU A 357 8.20 -30.46 2.32
C LEU A 357 9.43 -30.58 1.42
N ARG A 358 9.71 -29.53 0.64
CA ARG A 358 10.89 -29.47 -0.21
C ARG A 358 11.99 -28.61 0.39
N GLY A 359 13.23 -29.05 0.25
CA GLY A 359 14.39 -28.20 0.53
C GLY A 359 14.43 -27.09 -0.51
N THR A 360 14.45 -25.83 -0.08
CA THR A 360 14.50 -24.72 -1.04
C THR A 360 15.86 -24.67 -1.71
N LEU A 361 15.87 -24.86 -3.04
CA LEU A 361 17.01 -24.61 -3.91
C LEU A 361 16.68 -23.46 -4.87
N PRO A 362 17.56 -22.45 -5.03
CA PRO A 362 18.78 -22.23 -4.24
C PRO A 362 18.45 -21.81 -2.80
N ALA A 363 19.41 -22.05 -1.90
CA ALA A 363 19.36 -21.68 -0.49
C ALA A 363 18.64 -20.34 -0.31
N ALA A 364 17.54 -20.31 0.45
CA ALA A 364 16.98 -19.04 0.86
C ALA A 364 18.10 -18.21 1.51
N HIS A 365 18.32 -16.97 1.06
CA HIS A 365 19.42 -16.14 1.57
C HIS A 365 19.38 -16.10 3.10
N GLY A 366 20.45 -16.58 3.77
CA GLY A 366 20.57 -16.58 5.23
C GLY A 366 20.25 -17.92 5.94
N THR A 367 20.25 -19.06 5.25
CA THR A 367 20.10 -20.39 5.87
C THR A 367 21.27 -20.72 6.81
N MET A 368 21.07 -20.53 8.12
CA MET A 368 22.09 -20.76 9.16
C MET A 368 22.55 -22.22 9.30
N LEU A 369 21.79 -23.18 8.75
CA LEU A 369 22.00 -24.63 8.89
C LEU A 369 22.19 -25.34 7.54
N GLY A 370 22.45 -24.59 6.47
CA GLY A 370 22.60 -25.14 5.11
C GLY A 370 21.26 -25.42 4.41
N ASN A 371 21.32 -26.23 3.35
CA ASN A 371 20.16 -26.57 2.53
C ASN A 371 19.43 -27.78 3.13
N GLY A 372 18.12 -27.66 3.33
CA GLY A 372 17.30 -28.76 3.83
C GLY A 372 15.91 -28.33 4.24
N VAL A 373 15.19 -29.23 4.91
CA VAL A 373 13.86 -28.99 5.45
C VAL A 373 13.98 -28.57 6.91
N TYR A 374 13.48 -27.39 7.23
CA TYR A 374 13.54 -26.82 8.57
C TYR A 374 12.31 -27.16 9.41
N GLY A 375 12.51 -27.41 10.70
CA GLY A 375 11.45 -27.58 11.68
C GLY A 375 11.87 -27.03 13.04
N ALA A 376 10.91 -26.57 13.84
CA ALA A 376 11.15 -26.12 15.21
C ALA A 376 10.26 -26.87 16.20
N PRO A 377 10.75 -27.20 17.40
CA PRO A 377 9.94 -27.84 18.43
C PRO A 377 8.92 -26.86 19.04
N ASP A 378 9.21 -25.56 19.07
CA ASP A 378 8.27 -24.53 19.56
C ASP A 378 7.54 -23.90 18.37
N PRO A 379 6.20 -23.93 18.31
CA PRO A 379 5.46 -23.42 17.16
C PRO A 379 5.60 -21.91 16.97
N ARG A 380 5.97 -21.15 18.01
CA ARG A 380 6.22 -19.70 17.90
C ARG A 380 7.36 -19.38 16.95
N LYS A 381 8.36 -20.26 16.85
CA LYS A 381 9.43 -20.11 15.87
C LYS A 381 8.91 -20.29 14.45
N SER A 382 8.16 -21.37 14.22
CA SER A 382 7.61 -21.68 12.90
C SER A 382 6.57 -20.65 12.45
N TRP A 383 5.84 -20.05 13.39
CA TRP A 383 4.91 -18.95 13.13
C TRP A 383 5.55 -17.74 12.44
N GLN A 384 6.83 -17.46 12.71
CA GLN A 384 7.57 -16.37 12.05
C GLN A 384 7.68 -16.55 10.52
N TYR A 385 7.51 -17.79 10.04
CA TYR A 385 7.55 -18.16 8.63
C TYR A 385 6.15 -18.47 8.06
N CYS A 386 5.10 -18.40 8.88
CA CYS A 386 3.74 -18.43 8.41
C CYS A 386 3.40 -17.06 7.76
N GLY A 387 2.64 -17.08 6.67
CA GLY A 387 2.15 -15.85 6.04
C GLY A 387 1.20 -16.09 4.90
N GLY A 388 0.40 -15.07 4.56
CA GLY A 388 -0.50 -15.09 3.41
C GLY A 388 -1.84 -14.41 3.66
N GLN A 389 -2.61 -14.22 2.59
CA GLN A 389 -3.90 -13.52 2.62
C GLN A 389 -4.98 -14.28 3.39
N HIS A 390 -4.86 -15.61 3.50
CA HIS A 390 -5.90 -16.47 4.11
C HIS A 390 -5.60 -16.85 5.57
N GLY A 391 -4.67 -16.13 6.21
CA GLY A 391 -4.19 -16.39 7.55
C GLY A 391 -2.95 -17.28 7.58
N ASN A 392 -2.59 -17.71 8.78
CA ASN A 392 -1.32 -18.36 9.05
C ASN A 392 -1.50 -19.86 9.19
N PHE A 393 -0.95 -20.60 8.23
CA PHE A 393 -0.99 -22.06 8.20
C PHE A 393 0.37 -22.62 8.63
N MET A 394 0.31 -23.68 9.42
CA MET A 394 1.47 -24.38 9.93
C MET A 394 1.27 -25.88 9.74
N ILE A 395 2.37 -26.57 9.50
CA ILE A 395 2.40 -28.01 9.34
C ILE A 395 3.05 -28.62 10.58
N VAL A 396 2.47 -29.70 11.09
CA VAL A 396 3.12 -30.57 12.08
C VAL A 396 3.64 -31.79 11.34
N CYS A 397 4.94 -32.00 11.42
CA CYS A 397 5.63 -33.09 10.73
C CYS A 397 6.32 -34.01 11.74
N ARG A 398 6.57 -35.24 11.31
CA ARG A 398 7.56 -36.12 11.95
C ARG A 398 8.87 -36.03 11.19
N PHE A 399 9.95 -35.73 11.92
CA PHE A 399 11.31 -35.64 11.40
C PHE A 399 12.14 -36.78 11.98
N ALA A 400 12.86 -37.50 11.13
CA ALA A 400 13.94 -38.38 11.55
C ALA A 400 15.19 -37.51 11.74
N VAL A 401 15.73 -37.42 12.96
CA VAL A 401 16.82 -36.47 13.27
C VAL A 401 18.22 -37.05 13.51
N PRO A 402 18.60 -38.29 13.12
CA PRO A 402 19.96 -38.79 13.37
C PRO A 402 21.03 -37.99 12.58
N LYS A 403 20.65 -37.38 11.45
CA LYS A 403 21.50 -36.56 10.59
C LYS A 403 21.04 -35.10 10.49
N ALA A 404 20.13 -34.67 11.35
CA ALA A 404 19.65 -33.29 11.30
C ALA A 404 20.77 -32.34 11.75
N PHE A 405 20.88 -31.17 11.14
CA PHE A 405 21.61 -30.03 11.68
C PHE A 405 20.77 -29.33 12.75
N PHE A 406 21.41 -28.75 13.74
CA PHE A 406 20.75 -28.13 14.89
C PHE A 406 21.37 -26.79 15.24
N LYS A 407 20.50 -25.82 15.57
CA LYS A 407 20.94 -24.53 16.10
C LYS A 407 19.92 -23.99 17.09
N THR A 408 20.43 -23.36 18.13
CA THR A 408 19.63 -22.52 19.03
C THR A 408 19.86 -21.07 18.64
N ASN A 409 18.80 -20.35 18.30
CA ASN A 409 18.81 -18.89 18.16
C ASN A 409 18.58 -18.26 19.55
N ARG A 410 18.20 -16.98 19.64
CA ARG A 410 18.02 -16.26 20.93
C ARG A 410 17.22 -17.04 21.99
N PHE A 411 16.14 -17.71 21.56
CA PHE A 411 15.28 -18.52 22.44
C PHE A 411 14.92 -19.89 21.83
N TYR A 412 14.81 -19.96 20.51
CA TYR A 412 14.26 -21.12 19.84
C TYR A 412 15.32 -22.06 19.30
N LYS A 413 15.04 -23.36 19.44
CA LYS A 413 15.78 -24.44 18.79
C LYS A 413 15.23 -24.65 17.37
N GLU A 414 16.10 -24.95 16.43
CA GLU A 414 15.76 -25.22 15.04
C GLU A 414 16.52 -26.47 14.59
N PHE A 415 15.84 -27.34 13.85
CA PHE A 415 16.40 -28.52 13.20
C PHE A 415 16.30 -28.35 11.69
N CYS A 416 17.28 -28.88 10.96
CA CYS A 416 17.28 -28.93 9.50
C CYS A 416 17.69 -30.33 9.07
N VAL A 417 16.82 -31.07 8.39
CA VAL A 417 17.20 -32.37 7.78
C VAL A 417 17.67 -32.15 6.35
N PRO A 418 18.79 -32.76 5.93
CA PRO A 418 19.36 -32.54 4.59
C PRO A 418 18.50 -33.14 3.47
N GLU A 419 17.73 -34.19 3.77
CA GLU A 419 16.92 -34.92 2.80
C GLU A 419 15.44 -34.75 3.09
N GLU A 420 14.65 -34.46 2.06
CA GLU A 420 13.19 -34.32 2.17
C GLU A 420 12.51 -35.60 2.68
N ALA A 421 13.07 -36.77 2.37
CA ALA A 421 12.57 -38.06 2.81
C ALA A 421 12.68 -38.27 4.33
N MET A 422 13.50 -37.49 5.03
CA MET A 422 13.64 -37.53 6.49
C MET A 422 12.57 -36.70 7.21
N CYS A 423 11.55 -36.20 6.49
CA CYS A 423 10.43 -35.49 7.07
C CYS A 423 9.12 -35.88 6.38
N VAL A 424 8.07 -36.12 7.16
CA VAL A 424 6.72 -36.35 6.64
C VAL A 424 5.71 -35.38 7.27
N PRO A 425 4.93 -34.64 6.46
CA PRO A 425 3.85 -33.80 6.97
C PRO A 425 2.67 -34.68 7.41
N LEU A 426 2.11 -34.42 8.58
CA LEU A 426 1.03 -35.23 9.16
C LEU A 426 -0.25 -34.44 9.41
N TRP A 427 -0.11 -33.16 9.79
CA TRP A 427 -1.22 -32.26 10.05
C TRP A 427 -0.96 -30.90 9.42
N GLN A 428 -2.00 -30.30 8.82
CA GLN A 428 -2.07 -28.87 8.57
C GLN A 428 -3.00 -28.23 9.58
N ILE A 429 -2.58 -27.11 10.18
CA ILE A 429 -3.35 -26.36 11.16
C ILE A 429 -3.36 -24.87 10.78
N LYS A 430 -4.48 -24.20 11.03
CA LYS A 430 -4.52 -22.73 11.03
C LYS A 430 -4.26 -22.25 12.44
N VAL A 431 -3.32 -21.33 12.60
CA VAL A 431 -2.86 -20.87 13.91
C VAL A 431 -3.22 -19.39 14.06
N GLU A 432 -3.47 -18.96 15.29
CA GLU A 432 -3.71 -17.56 15.66
C GLU A 432 -3.11 -17.25 17.03
N ARG A 433 -2.97 -15.97 17.37
CA ARG A 433 -2.55 -15.58 18.71
C ARG A 433 -3.61 -16.00 19.72
N ALA A 434 -3.17 -16.53 20.86
CA ALA A 434 -4.04 -16.66 22.02
C ALA A 434 -4.43 -15.24 22.50
N ALA A 435 -5.69 -15.09 22.92
CA ALA A 435 -6.20 -13.83 23.43
C ALA A 435 -5.61 -13.49 24.80
#